data_AF-A0A1B9QY42-F1
#
_entry.id   AF-A0A1B9QY42-F1
#
_cell.length_a   1.000
_cell.length_b   1.000
_cell.length_c   1.000
_cell.angle_alpha   90.00
_cell.angle_beta   90.00
_cell.angle_gamma   90.00
#
_symmetry.space_group_name_H-M   'P 1'
#
loop_
_entity.id
_entity.type
_entity.pdbx_description
1 polymer ?
#
loop_
_entity_poly.entity_id
_entity_poly.type
_entity_poly.pdbx_seq_one_letter_code
_entity_poly.pdbx_strand_id
1 'polypeptide(L)'
;MKHAFELIDKPTFFGAIALLLSIVFPLILFPDQGADWIAIAKTFMTDQLGFLYLALGLTACAFMVYVIFSDMGQIKLGDADEKPEFATASWAAMLFCGGIGASILYWGCIEWAYYYQSPPFQLDPGNEEAVRWAATYGLFHWGPIAWSIYLIPAIPIAYFFYVRKQPVLKISSALMPVLGEHRSRGAAGKIVDVLFIFGLLGGAATTLGLAAPLITEGLSHLLGLPKNNVTQVSVLLLCTAIFAYSSYAGLEKGIKILSNINFWGAMGLLAFVLIAGPTIFMLETGLDSIGRLMSNFFVMATWAEPFGGYGTFENTHFPQDWTIFYWAWWLVFAPSMGLFVARISRGRTIKQMVAGSIFFGSMGCFLFFMILGNYGLSLQLSGQLDVVAILNQEGPTKAIFSMLAQLPMSTLVIAVFTLLCIIFTATTFDSISYILASVVQNNVTEEPMRWNRMFWAFTLSFLPTTLMFLGGLSTLQTAAIVGGLPLLVISVMLMVSAVRATSLDLRHQDDYIEPTINIEELPDMDPWSSEGIALARFEKEKDAAQQAAELEREAYSVLMNVKKEIRAYVLEQGAKMDEHKLPVRLQQTLEAAQSNLSAAQAKKIELSEQAQKARIAFDQVVADLPLV
;
A
#
# COMPACT_ATOMS: atom_id res chain seq x y z
N MET A 1 37.37 9.13 15.09
CA MET A 1 36.32 9.54 16.06
C MET A 1 36.02 11.05 16.05
N LYS A 2 37.00 11.98 16.03
CA LYS A 2 36.71 13.44 16.00
C LYS A 2 35.78 13.89 14.86
N HIS A 3 36.02 13.45 13.62
CA HIS A 3 35.12 13.74 12.48
C HIS A 3 33.74 13.05 12.55
N ALA A 4 33.60 11.96 13.30
CA ALA A 4 32.32 11.26 13.42
C ALA A 4 31.31 12.03 14.28
N PHE A 5 31.80 12.75 15.31
CA PHE A 5 30.92 13.53 16.19
C PHE A 5 30.49 14.87 15.58
N GLU A 6 31.22 15.37 14.57
CA GLU A 6 30.84 16.57 13.80
C GLU A 6 29.62 16.32 12.90
N LEU A 7 29.42 15.08 12.46
CA LEU A 7 28.28 14.68 11.63
C LEU A 7 26.99 14.46 12.44
N ILE A 8 27.07 14.40 13.77
CA ILE A 8 25.90 14.25 14.64
C ILE A 8 25.17 15.60 14.78
N ASP A 9 23.85 15.53 14.61
CA ASP A 9 22.93 16.61 14.94
C ASP A 9 22.77 16.69 16.47
N LYS A 10 23.71 17.37 17.14
CA LYS A 10 23.81 17.38 18.61
C LYS A 10 22.50 17.74 19.32
N PRO A 11 21.74 18.79 18.93
CA PRO A 11 20.47 19.11 19.57
C PRO A 11 19.47 17.94 19.51
N THR A 12 19.36 17.29 18.35
CA THR A 12 18.44 16.17 18.13
C THR A 12 18.91 14.92 18.90
N PHE A 13 20.20 14.59 18.82
CA PHE A 13 20.80 13.43 19.49
C PHE A 13 20.65 13.50 21.01
N PHE A 14 21.11 14.60 21.61
CA PHE A 14 21.04 14.77 23.07
C PHE A 14 19.62 15.07 23.55
N GLY A 15 18.80 15.78 22.74
CA GLY A 15 17.39 16.02 23.05
C GLY A 15 16.60 14.72 23.15
N ALA A 16 16.80 13.80 22.21
CA ALA A 16 16.17 12.49 22.23
C ALA A 16 16.59 11.64 23.45
N ILE A 17 17.89 11.62 23.79
CA ILE A 17 18.39 10.91 24.98
C ILE A 17 17.85 11.52 26.26
N ALA A 18 17.87 12.85 26.37
CA ALA A 18 17.35 13.55 27.55
C ALA A 18 15.86 13.25 27.75
N LEU A 19 15.07 13.26 26.67
CA LEU A 19 13.65 12.92 26.71
C LEU A 19 13.43 11.46 27.12
N LEU A 20 14.17 10.51 26.54
CA LEU A 20 14.11 9.10 26.93
C LEU A 20 14.44 8.91 28.42
N LEU A 21 15.55 9.48 28.89
CA LEU A 21 15.97 9.37 30.29
C LEU A 21 15.00 10.06 31.24
N SER A 22 14.37 11.17 30.82
CA SER A 22 13.36 11.87 31.62
C SER A 22 12.11 11.03 31.89
N ILE A 23 11.87 9.99 31.09
CA ILE A 23 10.76 9.06 31.26
C ILE A 23 11.24 7.80 31.98
N VAL A 24 12.34 7.21 31.51
CA VAL A 24 12.87 5.96 32.06
C VAL A 24 13.31 6.12 33.51
N PHE A 25 13.97 7.22 33.87
CA PHE A 25 14.55 7.38 35.20
C PHE A 25 13.50 7.53 36.31
N PRO A 26 12.46 8.40 36.19
CA PRO A 26 11.39 8.44 37.20
C PRO A 26 10.65 7.12 37.34
N LEU A 27 10.39 6.44 36.22
CA LEU A 27 9.73 5.15 36.18
C LEU A 27 10.52 4.04 36.91
N ILE A 28 11.86 4.07 36.83
CA ILE A 28 12.71 3.13 37.59
C ILE A 28 12.75 3.50 39.09
N LEU A 29 12.81 4.78 39.42
CA LEU A 29 12.93 5.23 40.81
C LEU A 29 11.64 5.09 41.62
N PHE A 30 10.49 5.24 40.97
CA PHE A 30 9.17 5.27 41.58
C PHE A 30 8.22 4.32 40.85
N PRO A 31 8.39 2.99 40.96
CA PRO A 31 7.64 2.06 40.13
C PRO A 31 6.13 2.05 40.40
N ASP A 32 5.72 2.12 41.67
CA ASP A 32 4.30 2.13 42.04
C ASP A 32 3.61 3.42 41.55
N GLN A 33 4.21 4.59 41.83
CA GLN A 33 3.67 5.87 41.34
C GLN A 33 3.78 5.99 39.82
N GLY A 34 4.81 5.39 39.23
CA GLY A 34 5.01 5.34 37.79
C GLY A 34 3.88 4.60 37.07
N ALA A 35 3.40 3.48 37.63
CA ALA A 35 2.24 2.77 37.12
C ALA A 35 0.97 3.66 37.16
N ASP A 36 0.76 4.41 38.24
CA ASP A 36 -0.37 5.35 38.35
C ASP A 36 -0.26 6.49 37.31
N TRP A 37 0.93 7.07 37.13
CA TRP A 37 1.16 8.11 36.13
C TRP A 37 0.90 7.62 34.71
N ILE A 38 1.33 6.39 34.40
CA ILE A 38 1.06 5.72 33.12
C ILE A 38 -0.46 5.55 32.95
N ALA A 39 -1.18 5.06 33.96
CA ALA A 39 -2.62 4.86 33.88
C ALA A 39 -3.40 6.19 33.67
N ILE A 40 -3.00 7.25 34.36
CA ILE A 40 -3.57 8.60 34.18
C ILE A 40 -3.31 9.10 32.76
N ALA A 41 -2.06 8.97 32.29
CA ALA A 41 -1.69 9.36 30.93
C ALA A 41 -2.48 8.58 29.89
N LYS A 42 -2.63 7.26 30.06
CA LYS A 42 -3.44 6.40 29.17
C LYS A 42 -4.87 6.93 29.08
N THR A 43 -5.56 7.01 30.21
CA THR A 43 -6.97 7.42 30.30
C THR A 43 -7.18 8.80 29.67
N PHE A 44 -6.31 9.77 29.97
CA PHE A 44 -6.40 11.10 29.38
C PHE A 44 -6.21 11.05 27.85
N MET A 45 -5.24 10.30 27.36
CA MET A 45 -4.99 10.19 25.92
C MET A 45 -6.11 9.45 25.18
N THR A 46 -6.64 8.36 25.74
CA THR A 46 -7.66 7.54 25.09
C THR A 46 -9.04 8.17 25.16
N ASP A 47 -9.41 8.72 26.31
CA ASP A 47 -10.80 9.14 26.55
C ASP A 47 -11.04 10.57 26.07
N GLN A 48 -10.04 11.45 26.23
CA GLN A 48 -10.17 12.86 25.83
C GLN A 48 -9.69 13.10 24.40
N LEU A 49 -8.65 12.37 23.96
CA LEU A 49 -7.99 12.61 22.68
C LEU A 49 -8.12 11.43 21.70
N GLY A 50 -8.76 10.33 22.08
CA GLY A 50 -8.91 9.13 21.26
C GLY A 50 -9.56 9.40 19.89
N PHE A 51 -10.52 10.31 19.85
CA PHE A 51 -11.18 10.71 18.60
C PHE A 51 -10.19 11.28 17.57
N LEU A 52 -9.07 11.89 17.99
CA LEU A 52 -8.05 12.39 17.08
C LEU A 52 -7.31 11.25 16.37
N TYR A 53 -7.09 10.12 17.05
CA TYR A 53 -6.49 8.93 16.45
C TYR A 53 -7.44 8.28 15.44
N LEU A 54 -8.73 8.16 15.79
CA LEU A 54 -9.76 7.66 14.85
C LEU A 54 -9.87 8.57 13.62
N ALA A 55 -9.93 9.90 13.84
CA ALA A 55 -9.98 10.89 12.78
C ALA A 55 -8.73 10.84 11.90
N LEU A 56 -7.54 10.66 12.47
CA LEU A 56 -6.31 10.47 11.71
C LEU A 56 -6.40 9.21 10.85
N GLY A 57 -6.82 8.07 11.40
CA GLY A 57 -6.94 6.80 10.66
C GLY A 57 -7.85 6.95 9.43
N LEU A 58 -9.04 7.52 9.62
CA LEU A 58 -9.98 7.77 8.53
C LEU A 58 -9.42 8.78 7.51
N THR A 59 -8.81 9.86 7.99
CA THR A 59 -8.18 10.88 7.13
C THR A 59 -7.01 10.31 6.34
N ALA A 60 -6.22 9.40 6.93
CA ALA A 60 -5.12 8.72 6.25
C ALA A 60 -5.66 7.89 5.07
N CYS A 61 -6.71 7.10 5.28
CA CYS A 61 -7.36 6.37 4.19
C CYS A 61 -7.91 7.30 3.11
N ALA A 62 -8.65 8.33 3.49
CA ALA A 62 -9.19 9.30 2.54
C ALA A 62 -8.08 10.00 1.74
N PHE A 63 -6.96 10.34 2.39
CA PHE A 63 -5.79 10.91 1.74
C PHE A 63 -5.13 9.94 0.76
N MET A 64 -5.00 8.66 1.11
CA MET A 64 -4.46 7.66 0.18
C MET A 64 -5.36 7.46 -1.04
N VAL A 65 -6.69 7.47 -0.86
CA VAL A 65 -7.65 7.44 -1.97
C VAL A 65 -7.47 8.68 -2.85
N TYR A 66 -7.39 9.88 -2.26
CA TYR A 66 -7.09 11.12 -3.00
C TYR A 66 -5.79 11.01 -3.80
N VAL A 67 -4.70 10.48 -3.22
CA VAL A 67 -3.42 10.31 -3.91
C VAL A 67 -3.53 9.33 -5.09
N ILE A 68 -4.27 8.23 -4.94
CA ILE A 68 -4.45 7.22 -6.01
C ILE A 68 -5.15 7.82 -7.24
N PHE A 69 -6.10 8.73 -7.03
CA PHE A 69 -6.94 9.30 -8.09
C PHE A 69 -6.53 10.71 -8.55
N SER A 70 -5.52 11.32 -7.94
CA SER A 70 -5.00 12.65 -8.33
C SER A 70 -3.76 12.55 -9.22
N ASP A 71 -3.40 13.67 -9.85
CA ASP A 71 -2.17 13.83 -10.64
C ASP A 71 -0.90 13.49 -9.83
N MET A 72 -0.94 13.76 -8.52
CA MET A 72 0.10 13.38 -7.57
C MET A 72 0.41 11.87 -7.64
N GLY A 73 -0.60 11.02 -7.83
CA GLY A 73 -0.41 9.58 -7.98
C GLY A 73 0.35 9.17 -9.25
N GLN A 74 0.33 10.01 -10.29
CA GLN A 74 1.01 9.71 -11.55
C GLN A 74 2.52 9.98 -11.51
N ILE A 75 2.99 10.72 -10.50
CA ILE A 75 4.41 11.04 -10.33
C ILE A 75 5.22 9.76 -10.18
N LYS A 76 6.26 9.62 -11.00
CA LYS A 76 7.22 8.52 -10.94
C LYS A 76 8.30 8.79 -9.89
N LEU A 77 8.57 7.80 -9.04
CA LEU A 77 9.58 7.84 -7.99
C LEU A 77 10.96 7.49 -8.56
N GLY A 78 11.57 8.43 -9.26
CA GLY A 78 12.84 8.24 -9.93
C GLY A 78 12.91 9.02 -11.23
N ASP A 79 13.82 8.63 -12.11
CA ASP A 79 13.95 9.23 -13.44
C ASP A 79 12.87 8.70 -14.40
N ALA A 80 12.57 9.44 -15.47
CA ALA A 80 11.47 9.14 -16.40
C ALA A 80 11.55 7.71 -16.97
N ASP A 81 12.74 7.23 -17.32
CA ASP A 81 12.98 5.90 -17.89
C ASP A 81 13.36 4.84 -16.85
N GLU A 82 13.41 5.21 -15.57
CA GLU A 82 13.88 4.31 -14.51
C GLU A 82 12.89 3.16 -14.30
N LYS A 83 13.35 1.91 -14.40
CA LYS A 83 12.49 0.74 -14.17
C LYS A 83 12.37 0.45 -12.67
N PRO A 84 11.27 -0.17 -12.21
CA PRO A 84 11.17 -0.63 -10.83
C PRO A 84 12.37 -1.47 -10.42
N GLU A 85 13.02 -1.11 -9.31
CA GLU A 85 14.20 -1.83 -8.80
C GLU A 85 13.88 -3.30 -8.47
N PHE A 86 12.65 -3.53 -7.99
CA PHE A 86 12.15 -4.86 -7.66
C PHE A 86 10.94 -5.21 -8.53
N ALA A 87 10.97 -6.43 -9.08
CA ALA A 87 9.83 -7.01 -9.77
C ALA A 87 8.60 -7.03 -8.84
N THR A 88 7.40 -6.91 -9.41
CA THR A 88 6.16 -6.74 -8.63
C THR A 88 5.91 -7.86 -7.64
N ALA A 89 6.23 -9.12 -7.98
CA ALA A 89 6.10 -10.25 -7.06
C ALA A 89 7.07 -10.14 -5.87
N SER A 90 8.33 -9.77 -6.11
CA SER A 90 9.32 -9.55 -5.05
C SER A 90 8.95 -8.36 -4.17
N TRP A 91 8.44 -7.29 -4.77
CA TRP A 91 7.95 -6.11 -4.05
C TRP A 91 6.74 -6.42 -3.16
N ALA A 92 5.77 -7.18 -3.68
CA ALA A 92 4.62 -7.66 -2.91
C ALA A 92 5.07 -8.53 -1.72
N ALA A 93 6.00 -9.47 -1.93
CA ALA A 93 6.57 -10.29 -0.86
C ALA A 93 7.29 -9.47 0.21
N MET A 94 8.01 -8.42 -0.18
CA MET A 94 8.66 -7.50 0.77
C MET A 94 7.64 -6.68 1.56
N LEU A 95 6.56 -6.22 0.94
CA LEU A 95 5.48 -5.53 1.65
C LEU A 95 4.77 -6.47 2.64
N PHE A 96 4.48 -7.69 2.21
CA PHE A 96 3.86 -8.73 3.01
C PHE A 96 4.63 -8.99 4.31
N CYS A 97 5.96 -9.08 4.24
CA CYS A 97 6.79 -9.40 5.41
C CYS A 97 7.41 -8.19 6.13
N GLY A 98 7.57 -7.05 5.45
CA GLY A 98 8.28 -5.90 5.99
C GLY A 98 7.48 -5.10 7.02
N GLY A 99 6.15 -5.18 6.99
CA GLY A 99 5.25 -4.28 7.74
C GLY A 99 4.96 -4.61 9.20
N ILE A 100 5.24 -5.83 9.62
CA ILE A 100 4.42 -6.44 10.67
C ILE A 100 5.25 -7.04 11.82
N GLY A 101 6.52 -7.38 11.56
CA GLY A 101 7.48 -7.79 12.59
C GLY A 101 7.04 -9.02 13.40
N ALA A 102 7.61 -9.18 14.60
CA ALA A 102 7.30 -10.33 15.47
C ALA A 102 5.91 -10.19 16.12
N SER A 103 5.37 -8.98 16.13
CA SER A 103 4.06 -8.68 16.67
C SER A 103 2.91 -9.37 15.94
N ILE A 104 3.04 -9.70 14.64
CA ILE A 104 2.00 -10.49 13.95
C ILE A 104 1.91 -11.92 14.45
N LEU A 105 3.06 -12.50 14.84
CA LEU A 105 3.09 -13.85 15.40
C LEU A 105 2.46 -13.85 16.80
N TYR A 106 2.59 -12.75 17.54
CA TYR A 106 1.89 -12.56 18.80
C TYR A 106 0.39 -12.38 18.60
N TRP A 107 -0.01 -11.28 17.96
CA TRP A 107 -1.40 -10.84 17.87
C TRP A 107 -2.23 -11.68 16.91
N GLY A 108 -1.64 -12.11 15.79
CA GLY A 108 -2.30 -13.01 14.85
C GLY A 108 -2.76 -14.33 15.49
N CYS A 109 -2.13 -14.76 16.59
CA CYS A 109 -2.54 -15.96 17.31
C CYS A 109 -3.59 -15.71 18.40
N ILE A 110 -3.52 -14.59 19.13
CA ILE A 110 -4.24 -14.42 20.40
C ILE A 110 -5.20 -13.23 20.45
N GLU A 111 -5.14 -12.30 19.51
CA GLU A 111 -5.95 -11.07 19.55
C GLU A 111 -7.46 -11.36 19.59
N TRP A 112 -7.91 -12.36 18.83
CA TRP A 112 -9.30 -12.82 18.82
C TRP A 112 -9.79 -13.23 20.22
N ALA A 113 -8.93 -13.76 21.09
CA ALA A 113 -9.32 -14.23 22.42
C ALA A 113 -9.67 -13.08 23.36
N TYR A 114 -9.09 -11.89 23.13
CA TYR A 114 -9.49 -10.69 23.84
C TYR A 114 -10.84 -10.17 23.35
N TYR A 115 -11.05 -10.15 22.03
CA TYR A 115 -12.33 -9.76 21.44
C TYR A 115 -13.47 -10.73 21.75
N TYR A 116 -13.15 -12.00 21.96
CA TYR A 116 -14.12 -12.98 22.40
C TYR A 116 -14.64 -12.70 23.82
N GLN A 117 -13.76 -12.22 24.71
CA GLN A 117 -14.06 -11.93 26.12
C GLN A 117 -14.63 -10.53 26.34
N SER A 118 -14.20 -9.58 25.52
CA SER A 118 -14.61 -8.17 25.56
C SER A 118 -14.90 -7.73 24.13
N PRO A 119 -16.04 -8.15 23.57
CA PRO A 119 -16.37 -7.89 22.17
C PRO A 119 -16.71 -6.41 21.93
N PRO A 120 -16.55 -5.95 20.67
CA PRO A 120 -16.98 -4.62 20.26
C PRO A 120 -18.51 -4.50 20.31
N PHE A 121 -19.01 -3.27 20.21
CA PHE A 121 -20.44 -2.96 20.08
C PHE A 121 -21.32 -3.44 21.25
N GLN A 122 -20.75 -3.56 22.45
CA GLN A 122 -21.46 -3.92 23.69
C GLN A 122 -22.17 -5.29 23.59
N LEU A 123 -21.59 -6.22 22.84
CA LEU A 123 -22.11 -7.58 22.70
C LEU A 123 -21.79 -8.42 23.95
N ASP A 124 -22.63 -9.43 24.20
CA ASP A 124 -22.32 -10.40 25.25
C ASP A 124 -21.12 -11.28 24.86
N PRO A 125 -20.13 -11.45 25.76
CA PRO A 125 -18.98 -12.32 25.52
C PRO A 125 -19.40 -13.76 25.17
N GLY A 126 -18.72 -14.35 24.20
CA GLY A 126 -18.92 -15.74 23.77
C GLY A 126 -20.20 -16.05 23.00
N ASN A 127 -21.07 -15.06 22.71
CA ASN A 127 -22.19 -15.27 21.80
C ASN A 127 -21.73 -15.39 20.33
N GLU A 128 -22.60 -15.85 19.43
CA GLU A 128 -22.23 -16.09 18.02
C GLU A 128 -21.77 -14.82 17.30
N GLU A 129 -22.40 -13.67 17.57
CA GLU A 129 -22.04 -12.41 16.92
C GLU A 129 -20.69 -11.88 17.44
N ALA A 130 -20.42 -12.02 18.73
CA ALA A 130 -19.14 -11.70 19.37
C ALA A 130 -18.01 -12.55 18.77
N VAL A 131 -18.26 -13.84 18.52
CA VAL A 131 -17.31 -14.74 17.83
C VAL A 131 -17.00 -14.25 16.42
N ARG A 132 -18.01 -13.86 15.65
CA ARG A 132 -17.83 -13.31 14.29
C ARG A 132 -17.02 -12.02 14.32
N TRP A 133 -17.26 -11.14 15.28
CA TRP A 133 -16.46 -9.92 15.46
C TRP A 133 -15.04 -10.18 15.93
N ALA A 134 -14.85 -11.16 16.82
CA ALA A 134 -13.53 -11.58 17.29
C ALA A 134 -12.63 -12.06 16.14
N ALA A 135 -13.21 -12.78 15.17
CA ALA A 135 -12.51 -13.18 13.96
C ALA A 135 -12.31 -12.03 12.95
N THR A 136 -13.05 -10.92 13.07
CA THR A 136 -13.06 -9.81 12.09
C THR A 136 -12.13 -8.66 12.48
N TYR A 137 -12.10 -8.26 13.76
CA TYR A 137 -11.43 -7.04 14.19
C TYR A 137 -9.91 -7.04 13.99
N GLY A 138 -9.27 -8.22 14.04
CA GLY A 138 -7.84 -8.34 13.71
C GLY A 138 -7.54 -7.91 12.25
N LEU A 139 -8.43 -8.26 11.30
CA LEU A 139 -8.29 -7.82 9.91
C LEU A 139 -8.47 -6.30 9.79
N PHE A 140 -9.35 -5.71 10.59
CA PHE A 140 -9.55 -4.27 10.59
C PHE A 140 -8.31 -3.51 11.11
N HIS A 141 -7.82 -3.89 12.29
CA HIS A 141 -6.70 -3.21 12.94
C HIS A 141 -5.38 -3.31 12.18
N TRP A 142 -5.17 -4.40 11.44
CA TRP A 142 -3.95 -4.65 10.66
C TRP A 142 -4.14 -4.46 9.15
N GLY A 143 -5.30 -3.97 8.75
CA GLY A 143 -5.72 -3.82 7.36
C GLY A 143 -5.48 -2.44 6.76
N PRO A 144 -6.38 -1.95 5.88
CA PRO A 144 -6.12 -0.78 5.05
C PRO A 144 -5.76 0.51 5.79
N ILE A 145 -6.35 0.77 6.97
CA ILE A 145 -6.05 1.99 7.73
C ILE A 145 -4.61 1.95 8.29
N ALA A 146 -4.15 0.81 8.80
CA ALA A 146 -2.77 0.65 9.29
C ALA A 146 -1.75 1.01 8.19
N TRP A 147 -1.95 0.44 7.01
CA TRP A 147 -1.10 0.71 5.84
C TRP A 147 -1.23 2.14 5.32
N SER A 148 -2.41 2.75 5.43
CA SER A 148 -2.60 4.16 5.09
C SER A 148 -1.83 5.08 6.03
N ILE A 149 -1.79 4.78 7.34
CA ILE A 149 -0.99 5.54 8.30
C ILE A 149 0.51 5.43 7.99
N TYR A 150 1.01 4.23 7.65
CA TYR A 150 2.40 4.03 7.23
C TYR A 150 2.79 4.82 5.99
N LEU A 151 1.84 5.05 5.08
CA LEU A 151 2.09 5.76 3.84
C LEU A 151 2.16 7.28 4.00
N ILE A 152 1.68 7.85 5.11
CA ILE A 152 1.73 9.29 5.37
C ILE A 152 3.16 9.85 5.27
N PRO A 153 4.16 9.30 5.99
CA PRO A 153 5.55 9.70 5.80
C PRO A 153 6.18 9.10 4.53
N ALA A 154 5.71 7.94 4.05
CA ALA A 154 6.30 7.26 2.89
C ALA A 154 6.28 8.15 1.63
N ILE A 155 5.16 8.81 1.37
CA ILE A 155 4.96 9.66 0.20
C ILE A 155 5.95 10.83 0.13
N PRO A 156 6.01 11.75 1.12
CA PRO A 156 6.95 12.85 1.07
C PRO A 156 8.40 12.35 1.14
N ILE A 157 8.71 11.29 1.89
CA ILE A 157 10.07 10.71 1.91
C ILE A 157 10.47 10.24 0.51
N ALA A 158 9.63 9.43 -0.14
CA ALA A 158 9.90 8.92 -1.48
C ALA A 158 10.03 10.05 -2.50
N TYR A 159 9.14 11.06 -2.41
CA TYR A 159 9.16 12.21 -3.29
C TYR A 159 10.44 13.03 -3.15
N PHE A 160 10.79 13.46 -1.93
CA PHE A 160 11.98 14.28 -1.72
C PHE A 160 13.27 13.53 -2.04
N PHE A 161 13.31 12.24 -1.75
CA PHE A 161 14.50 11.41 -1.97
C PHE A 161 14.68 11.06 -3.46
N TYR A 162 13.65 10.56 -4.13
CA TYR A 162 13.78 10.05 -5.51
C TYR A 162 13.49 11.09 -6.60
N VAL A 163 12.60 12.05 -6.36
CA VAL A 163 12.23 13.07 -7.34
C VAL A 163 13.06 14.33 -7.13
N ARG A 164 13.08 14.88 -5.91
CA ARG A 164 13.85 16.11 -5.59
C ARG A 164 15.33 15.86 -5.27
N LYS A 165 15.77 14.61 -5.28
CA LYS A 165 17.16 14.17 -5.02
C LYS A 165 17.77 14.79 -3.75
N GLN A 166 16.96 14.98 -2.71
CA GLN A 166 17.44 15.50 -1.43
C GLN A 166 18.05 14.36 -0.61
N PRO A 167 19.32 14.46 -0.17
CA PRO A 167 20.04 13.37 0.50
C PRO A 167 19.65 13.22 1.99
N VAL A 168 18.63 13.93 2.47
CA VAL A 168 18.32 14.02 3.90
C VAL A 168 16.96 13.37 4.20
N LEU A 169 16.99 12.26 4.93
CA LEU A 169 15.81 11.52 5.40
C LEU A 169 15.22 12.08 6.71
N LYS A 170 15.41 13.36 7.02
CA LYS A 170 14.81 14.00 8.20
C LYS A 170 13.37 14.35 7.93
N ILE A 171 12.51 14.12 8.92
CA ILE A 171 11.11 14.55 8.84
C ILE A 171 11.01 16.07 8.80
N SER A 172 11.86 16.78 9.56
CA SER A 172 11.95 18.24 9.47
C SER A 172 12.21 18.75 8.04
N SER A 173 13.03 18.05 7.26
CA SER A 173 13.27 18.34 5.84
C SER A 173 12.04 18.07 4.98
N ALA A 174 11.36 16.94 5.21
CA ALA A 174 10.11 16.60 4.52
C ALA A 174 8.97 17.59 4.81
N LEU A 175 9.05 18.36 5.91
CA LEU A 175 8.11 19.42 6.28
C LEU A 175 8.50 20.81 5.75
N MET A 176 9.58 20.94 4.97
CA MET A 176 10.03 22.23 4.44
C MET A 176 8.95 23.00 3.66
N PRO A 177 8.09 22.39 2.81
CA PRO A 177 6.95 23.08 2.17
C PRO A 177 5.90 23.68 3.11
N VAL A 178 5.86 23.23 4.37
CA VAL A 178 4.90 23.71 5.38
C VAL A 178 5.58 24.70 6.34
N LEU A 179 6.76 24.33 6.85
CA LEU A 179 7.50 25.13 7.82
C LEU A 179 8.33 26.25 7.16
N GLY A 180 8.75 26.08 5.91
CA GLY A 180 9.77 26.92 5.28
C GLY A 180 11.19 26.55 5.73
N GLU A 181 12.18 26.89 4.91
CA GLU A 181 13.58 26.47 5.07
C GLU A 181 14.19 26.87 6.43
N HIS A 182 14.01 28.14 6.83
CA HIS A 182 14.58 28.65 8.08
C HIS A 182 14.06 27.90 9.32
N ARG A 183 12.74 27.62 9.39
CA ARG A 183 12.14 26.90 10.54
C ARG A 183 12.44 25.40 10.49
N SER A 184 12.46 24.81 9.30
CA SER A 184 12.82 23.41 9.07
C SER A 184 14.27 23.10 9.49
N ARG A 185 15.22 24.00 9.23
CA ARG A 185 16.63 23.84 9.66
C ARG A 185 16.91 24.35 11.08
N GLY A 186 16.06 25.24 11.59
CA GLY A 186 16.17 25.85 12.91
C GLY A 186 15.53 25.02 14.03
N ALA A 187 15.25 25.68 15.17
CA ALA A 187 14.78 25.03 16.39
C ALA A 187 13.46 24.25 16.22
N ALA A 188 12.51 24.76 15.41
CA ALA A 188 11.24 24.09 15.17
C ALA A 188 11.44 22.72 14.49
N GLY A 189 12.31 22.63 13.48
CA GLY A 189 12.67 21.37 12.86
C GLY A 189 13.34 20.39 13.83
N LYS A 190 14.22 20.87 14.71
CA LYS A 190 14.84 20.03 15.76
C LYS A 190 13.80 19.48 16.73
N ILE A 191 12.81 20.28 17.12
CA ILE A 191 11.71 19.81 17.98
C ILE A 191 10.91 18.72 17.26
N VAL A 192 10.57 18.91 15.98
CA VAL A 192 9.90 17.88 15.18
C VAL A 192 10.71 16.58 15.16
N ASP A 193 12.01 16.66 14.88
CA ASP A 193 12.87 15.47 14.80
C ASP A 193 13.02 14.77 16.18
N VAL A 194 13.06 15.51 17.29
CA VAL A 194 13.09 14.93 18.65
C VAL A 194 11.75 14.26 19.01
N LEU A 195 10.63 14.93 18.77
CA LEU A 195 9.29 14.36 19.01
C LEU A 195 9.03 13.13 18.15
N PHE A 196 9.61 13.13 16.96
CA PHE A 196 9.59 11.99 16.07
C PHE A 196 10.36 10.79 16.63
N ILE A 197 11.60 11.01 17.09
CA ILE A 197 12.40 9.95 17.74
C ILE A 197 11.67 9.43 18.97
N PHE A 198 11.02 10.31 19.72
CA PHE A 198 10.22 9.93 20.88
C PHE A 198 9.08 8.98 20.53
N GLY A 199 8.31 9.28 19.47
CA GLY A 199 7.30 8.36 18.97
C GLY A 199 7.90 7.00 18.63
N LEU A 200 8.96 6.99 17.82
CA LEU A 200 9.62 5.75 17.40
C LEU A 200 10.14 4.91 18.58
N LEU A 201 10.64 5.55 19.64
CA LEU A 201 11.02 4.89 20.89
C LEU A 201 9.82 4.21 21.58
N GLY A 202 8.66 4.86 21.64
CA GLY A 202 7.43 4.28 22.20
C GLY A 202 6.91 3.09 21.38
N GLY A 203 6.95 3.20 20.05
CA GLY A 203 6.60 2.10 19.14
C GLY A 203 7.54 0.90 19.28
N ALA A 204 8.84 1.15 19.29
CA ALA A 204 9.86 0.13 19.53
C ALA A 204 9.65 -0.55 20.89
N ALA A 205 9.38 0.23 21.94
CA ALA A 205 9.14 -0.31 23.27
C ALA A 205 7.96 -1.29 23.30
N THR A 206 6.87 -0.96 22.61
CA THR A 206 5.71 -1.86 22.51
C THR A 206 6.07 -3.16 21.78
N THR A 207 6.64 -3.05 20.57
CA THR A 207 6.97 -4.23 19.76
C THR A 207 7.96 -5.16 20.47
N LEU A 208 8.99 -4.60 21.12
CA LEU A 208 10.03 -5.36 21.81
C LEU A 208 9.53 -5.92 23.14
N GLY A 209 8.69 -5.17 23.85
CA GLY A 209 8.05 -5.61 25.08
C GLY A 209 7.12 -6.80 24.88
N LEU A 210 6.52 -6.94 23.70
CA LEU A 210 5.73 -8.12 23.31
C LEU A 210 6.60 -9.28 22.82
N ALA A 211 7.66 -8.98 22.06
CA ALA A 211 8.53 -9.99 21.47
C ALA A 211 9.39 -10.72 22.49
N ALA A 212 9.94 -10.03 23.50
CA ALA A 212 10.84 -10.65 24.46
C ALA A 212 10.18 -11.78 25.27
N PRO A 213 8.99 -11.59 25.90
CA PRO A 213 8.27 -12.67 26.57
C PRO A 213 7.91 -13.82 25.61
N LEU A 214 7.55 -13.51 24.36
CA LEU A 214 7.18 -14.51 23.36
C LEU A 214 8.37 -15.42 23.01
N ILE A 215 9.55 -14.84 22.77
CA ILE A 215 10.78 -15.59 22.52
C ILE A 215 11.17 -16.40 23.76
N THR A 216 11.07 -15.81 24.96
CA THR A 216 11.38 -16.51 26.21
C THR A 216 10.47 -17.72 26.44
N GLU A 217 9.17 -17.63 26.16
CA GLU A 217 8.25 -18.76 26.28
C GLU A 217 8.64 -19.89 25.32
N GLY A 218 8.99 -19.57 24.07
CA GLY A 218 9.45 -20.55 23.10
C GLY A 218 10.75 -21.25 23.49
N LEU A 219 11.74 -20.48 23.96
CA LEU A 219 13.00 -21.05 24.46
C LEU A 219 12.79 -21.87 25.75
N SER A 220 11.86 -21.46 26.62
CA SER A 220 11.49 -22.23 27.81
C SER A 220 10.87 -23.58 27.42
N HIS A 221 9.95 -23.58 26.44
CA HIS A 221 9.33 -24.80 25.95
C HIS A 221 10.33 -25.76 25.28
N LEU A 222 11.33 -25.24 24.56
CA LEU A 222 12.29 -26.04 23.80
C LEU A 222 13.49 -26.51 24.63
N LEU A 223 13.99 -25.67 25.53
CA LEU A 223 15.25 -25.86 26.25
C LEU A 223 15.07 -26.01 27.77
N GLY A 224 13.83 -25.88 28.29
CA GLY A 224 13.55 -25.95 29.72
C GLY A 224 14.05 -24.73 30.52
N LEU A 225 14.28 -23.59 29.88
CA LEU A 225 14.75 -22.37 30.54
C LEU A 225 13.71 -21.83 31.55
N PRO A 226 14.13 -21.28 32.70
CA PRO A 226 13.22 -20.71 33.69
C PRO A 226 12.55 -19.43 33.16
N LYS A 227 11.25 -19.29 33.43
CA LYS A 227 10.43 -18.14 33.02
C LYS A 227 10.39 -17.08 34.11
N ASN A 228 11.50 -16.38 34.28
CA ASN A 228 11.60 -15.26 35.21
C ASN A 228 12.11 -14.01 34.49
N ASN A 229 12.02 -12.86 35.16
CA ASN A 229 12.39 -11.59 34.56
C ASN A 229 13.87 -11.54 34.14
N VAL A 230 14.75 -12.26 34.86
CA VAL A 230 16.17 -12.35 34.52
C VAL A 230 16.35 -13.02 33.15
N THR A 231 15.65 -14.12 32.89
CA THR A 231 15.68 -14.78 31.59
C THR A 231 15.14 -13.89 30.48
N GLN A 232 14.01 -13.21 30.72
CA GLN A 232 13.41 -12.32 29.71
C GLN A 232 14.35 -11.17 29.32
N VAL A 233 14.95 -10.49 30.30
CA VAL A 233 15.93 -9.43 30.03
C VAL A 233 17.17 -9.99 29.35
N SER A 234 17.65 -11.17 29.76
CA SER A 234 18.81 -11.80 29.14
C SER A 234 18.55 -12.15 27.67
N VAL A 235 17.35 -12.65 27.34
CA VAL A 235 16.93 -12.94 25.96
C VAL A 235 16.84 -11.66 25.15
N LEU A 236 16.24 -10.59 25.68
CA LEU A 236 16.17 -9.30 25.01
C LEU A 236 17.56 -8.72 24.74
N LEU A 237 18.46 -8.75 25.72
CA LEU A 237 19.84 -8.28 25.58
C LEU A 237 20.65 -9.14 24.62
N LEU A 238 20.46 -10.46 24.62
CA LEU A 238 21.11 -11.37 23.69
C LEU A 238 20.65 -11.10 22.25
N CYS A 239 19.34 -10.96 22.02
CA CYS A 239 18.81 -10.56 20.72
C CYS A 239 19.39 -9.20 20.31
N THR A 240 19.35 -8.21 21.21
CA THR A 240 19.94 -6.89 21.00
C THR A 240 21.41 -7.00 20.58
N ALA A 241 22.22 -7.80 21.27
CA ALA A 241 23.65 -7.96 20.99
C ALA A 241 23.91 -8.62 19.63
N ILE A 242 23.18 -9.68 19.28
CA ILE A 242 23.30 -10.38 17.99
C ILE A 242 23.07 -9.39 16.85
N PHE A 243 22.04 -8.55 16.96
CA PHE A 243 21.65 -7.65 15.87
C PHE A 243 22.43 -6.34 15.87
N ALA A 244 22.80 -5.80 17.03
CA ALA A 244 23.74 -4.70 17.13
C ALA A 244 25.08 -5.04 16.44
N TYR A 245 25.57 -6.28 16.62
CA TYR A 245 26.75 -6.78 15.93
C TYR A 245 26.53 -6.94 14.42
N SER A 246 25.39 -7.51 13.99
CA SER A 246 25.03 -7.61 12.57
C SER A 246 24.97 -6.24 11.88
N SER A 247 24.40 -5.25 12.56
CA SER A 247 24.31 -3.85 12.12
C SER A 247 25.69 -3.20 11.96
N TYR A 248 26.59 -3.46 12.91
CA TYR A 248 27.97 -2.98 12.86
C TYR A 248 28.80 -3.64 11.74
N ALA A 249 28.59 -4.94 11.48
CA ALA A 249 29.32 -5.69 10.47
C ALA A 249 28.99 -5.25 9.03
N GLY A 250 27.93 -4.45 8.81
CA GLY A 250 27.51 -3.99 7.49
C GLY A 250 26.93 -5.12 6.65
N LEU A 251 26.10 -5.95 7.26
CA LEU A 251 25.63 -7.20 6.68
C LEU A 251 24.43 -6.99 5.75
N GLU A 252 24.54 -6.15 4.71
CA GLU A 252 23.50 -6.00 3.67
C GLU A 252 23.08 -7.38 3.10
N LYS A 253 24.06 -8.28 2.90
CA LYS A 253 23.79 -9.67 2.47
C LYS A 253 23.06 -10.49 3.53
N GLY A 254 23.35 -10.29 4.82
CA GLY A 254 22.77 -11.08 5.91
C GLY A 254 21.34 -10.70 6.21
N ILE A 255 21.00 -9.41 6.20
CA ILE A 255 19.62 -8.93 6.36
C ILE A 255 18.75 -9.50 5.23
N LYS A 256 19.25 -9.50 3.98
CA LYS A 256 18.54 -10.09 2.85
C LYS A 256 18.30 -11.59 3.02
N ILE A 257 19.29 -12.34 3.50
CA ILE A 257 19.14 -13.79 3.77
C ILE A 257 18.15 -14.03 4.90
N LEU A 258 18.28 -13.32 6.02
CA LEU A 258 17.39 -13.44 7.17
C LEU A 258 15.95 -13.09 6.80
N SER A 259 15.74 -12.00 6.05
CA SER A 259 14.41 -11.62 5.55
C SER A 259 13.81 -12.68 4.62
N ASN A 260 14.61 -13.32 3.76
CA ASN A 260 14.14 -14.40 2.89
C ASN A 260 13.77 -15.67 3.68
N ILE A 261 14.62 -16.07 4.63
CA ILE A 261 14.34 -17.20 5.54
C ILE A 261 13.04 -16.94 6.28
N ASN A 262 12.87 -15.73 6.78
CA ASN A 262 11.72 -15.32 7.53
C ASN A 262 10.43 -15.32 6.68
N PHE A 263 10.49 -14.79 5.45
CA PHE A 263 9.37 -14.85 4.50
C PHE A 263 8.94 -16.30 4.21
N TRP A 264 9.87 -17.13 3.75
CA TRP A 264 9.55 -18.51 3.39
C TRP A 264 9.19 -19.37 4.60
N GLY A 265 9.82 -19.12 5.74
CA GLY A 265 9.50 -19.79 6.99
C GLY A 265 8.12 -19.43 7.50
N ALA A 266 7.72 -18.16 7.44
CA ALA A 266 6.38 -17.72 7.82
C ALA A 266 5.32 -18.30 6.86
N MET A 267 5.54 -18.23 5.55
CA MET A 267 4.63 -18.82 4.57
C MET A 267 4.52 -20.35 4.73
N GLY A 268 5.63 -21.03 4.99
CA GLY A 268 5.66 -22.47 5.26
C GLY A 268 4.92 -22.84 6.55
N LEU A 269 5.10 -22.05 7.62
CA LEU A 269 4.37 -22.21 8.87
C LEU A 269 2.86 -22.03 8.65
N LEU A 270 2.44 -20.94 8.00
CA LEU A 270 1.03 -20.69 7.71
C LEU A 270 0.41 -21.81 6.86
N ALA A 271 1.10 -22.23 5.80
CA ALA A 271 0.65 -23.34 4.97
C ALA A 271 0.53 -24.65 5.77
N PHE A 272 1.48 -24.93 6.66
CA PHE A 272 1.43 -26.09 7.53
C PHE A 272 0.23 -26.04 8.48
N VAL A 273 0.02 -24.92 9.19
CA VAL A 273 -1.13 -24.76 10.10
C VAL A 273 -2.44 -24.88 9.34
N LEU A 274 -2.54 -24.30 8.14
CA LEU A 274 -3.73 -24.38 7.30
C LEU A 274 -4.09 -25.83 6.95
N ILE A 275 -3.10 -26.66 6.63
CA ILE A 275 -3.31 -28.08 6.26
C ILE A 275 -3.53 -28.96 7.49
N ALA A 276 -2.82 -28.70 8.58
CA ALA A 276 -2.87 -29.54 9.79
C ALA A 276 -4.05 -29.20 10.72
N GLY A 277 -4.56 -27.96 10.68
CA GLY A 277 -5.74 -27.51 11.41
C GLY A 277 -7.04 -27.72 10.62
N PRO A 278 -8.18 -27.22 11.15
CA PRO A 278 -9.47 -27.32 10.47
C PRO A 278 -9.56 -26.34 9.29
N THR A 279 -9.01 -26.75 8.14
CA THR A 279 -8.86 -25.91 6.93
C THR A 279 -10.13 -25.18 6.52
N ILE A 280 -11.25 -25.90 6.46
CA ILE A 280 -12.53 -25.33 6.02
C ILE A 280 -13.01 -24.24 6.99
N PHE A 281 -12.96 -24.51 8.30
CA PHE A 281 -13.32 -23.52 9.31
C PHE A 281 -12.49 -22.24 9.18
N MET A 282 -11.16 -22.37 9.04
CA MET A 282 -10.26 -21.22 8.91
C MET A 282 -10.58 -20.37 7.67
N LEU A 283 -10.83 -21.02 6.53
CA LEU A 283 -11.13 -20.33 5.27
C LEU A 283 -12.53 -19.72 5.24
N GLU A 284 -13.56 -20.44 5.67
CA GLU A 284 -14.94 -19.93 5.72
C GLU A 284 -15.08 -18.77 6.71
N THR A 285 -14.51 -18.90 7.91
CA THR A 285 -14.50 -17.82 8.91
C THR A 285 -13.72 -16.62 8.38
N GLY A 286 -12.58 -16.84 7.72
CA GLY A 286 -11.81 -15.77 7.11
C GLY A 286 -12.56 -15.02 6.01
N LEU A 287 -13.31 -15.73 5.16
CA LEU A 287 -14.15 -15.13 4.13
C LEU A 287 -15.33 -14.34 4.73
N ASP A 288 -15.99 -14.87 5.77
CA ASP A 288 -17.03 -14.12 6.52
C ASP A 288 -16.45 -12.83 7.11
N SER A 289 -15.27 -12.92 7.75
CA SER A 289 -14.57 -11.76 8.32
C SER A 289 -14.26 -10.68 7.28
N ILE A 290 -13.82 -11.05 6.06
CA ILE A 290 -13.57 -10.07 4.98
C ILE A 290 -14.88 -9.40 4.57
N GLY A 291 -15.96 -10.18 4.36
CA GLY A 291 -17.26 -9.62 3.99
C GLY A 291 -17.82 -8.68 5.05
N ARG A 292 -17.68 -9.04 6.33
CA ARG A 292 -18.09 -8.24 7.48
C ARG A 292 -17.29 -6.95 7.61
N LEU A 293 -15.96 -7.04 7.48
CA LEU A 293 -15.05 -5.90 7.46
C LEU A 293 -15.47 -4.90 6.38
N MET A 294 -15.66 -5.36 5.14
CA MET A 294 -16.01 -4.49 4.02
C MET A 294 -17.36 -3.80 4.24
N SER A 295 -18.34 -4.53 4.77
CA SER A 295 -19.70 -4.01 4.98
C SER A 295 -19.77 -3.00 6.13
N ASN A 296 -18.89 -3.12 7.12
CA ASN A 296 -18.92 -2.32 8.36
C ASN A 296 -17.72 -1.38 8.52
N PHE A 297 -16.89 -1.22 7.48
CA PHE A 297 -15.63 -0.49 7.55
C PHE A 297 -15.76 0.89 8.21
N PHE A 298 -16.73 1.70 7.79
CA PHE A 298 -16.91 3.04 8.33
C PHE A 298 -17.45 3.05 9.76
N VAL A 299 -18.29 2.07 10.12
CA VAL A 299 -18.79 1.91 11.50
C VAL A 299 -17.61 1.60 12.41
N MET A 300 -16.77 0.62 12.05
CA MET A 300 -15.58 0.27 12.81
C MET A 300 -14.58 1.44 12.91
N ALA A 301 -14.38 2.19 11.82
CA ALA A 301 -13.43 3.31 11.76
C ALA A 301 -13.84 4.55 12.56
N THR A 302 -15.13 4.70 12.87
CA THR A 302 -15.66 5.89 13.56
C THR A 302 -16.22 5.61 14.95
N TRP A 303 -16.25 4.33 15.36
CA TRP A 303 -16.78 3.96 16.66
C TRP A 303 -15.83 4.36 17.79
N ALA A 304 -16.26 5.35 18.59
CA ALA A 304 -15.55 5.87 19.75
C ALA A 304 -16.29 5.60 21.08
N GLU A 305 -17.31 4.73 21.05
CA GLU A 305 -18.19 4.45 22.19
C GLU A 305 -18.72 5.72 22.92
N PRO A 306 -19.32 6.70 22.20
CA PRO A 306 -19.63 8.01 22.79
C PRO A 306 -20.71 7.98 23.89
N PHE A 307 -21.50 6.90 23.96
CA PHE A 307 -22.54 6.73 24.98
C PHE A 307 -22.05 5.96 26.21
N GLY A 308 -20.87 5.34 26.16
CA GLY A 308 -20.33 4.55 27.27
C GLY A 308 -20.20 5.39 28.53
N GLY A 309 -20.73 4.87 29.65
CA GLY A 309 -20.68 5.56 30.94
C GLY A 309 -21.80 6.57 31.16
N TYR A 310 -22.71 6.76 30.20
CA TYR A 310 -23.93 7.56 30.39
C TYR A 310 -25.13 6.67 30.73
N GLY A 311 -25.84 6.98 31.82
CA GLY A 311 -27.07 6.27 32.19
C GLY A 311 -26.84 4.77 32.40
N THR A 312 -27.53 3.94 31.60
CA THR A 312 -27.41 2.47 31.64
C THR A 312 -26.42 1.90 30.62
N PHE A 313 -25.76 2.74 29.84
CA PHE A 313 -24.81 2.29 28.82
C PHE A 313 -23.47 1.97 29.48
N GLU A 314 -23.08 0.70 29.42
CA GLU A 314 -21.77 0.25 29.88
C GLU A 314 -20.64 0.90 29.05
N ASN A 315 -19.53 1.21 29.70
CA ASN A 315 -18.32 1.70 29.04
C ASN A 315 -17.32 0.55 28.88
N THR A 316 -17.34 -0.10 27.73
CA THR A 316 -16.50 -1.27 27.44
C THR A 316 -15.03 -0.92 27.23
N HIS A 317 -14.73 0.35 26.92
CA HIS A 317 -13.40 0.84 26.55
C HIS A 317 -12.76 0.14 25.35
N PHE A 318 -13.55 -0.60 24.55
CA PHE A 318 -13.02 -1.35 23.42
C PHE A 318 -12.25 -0.46 22.42
N PRO A 319 -12.82 0.65 21.91
CA PRO A 319 -12.08 1.46 20.94
C PRO A 319 -10.83 2.12 21.55
N GLN A 320 -10.82 2.38 22.86
CA GLN A 320 -9.70 2.95 23.61
C GLN A 320 -8.54 1.96 23.75
N ASP A 321 -8.85 0.73 24.18
CA ASP A 321 -7.85 -0.31 24.44
C ASP A 321 -7.31 -0.95 23.16
N TRP A 322 -8.08 -0.91 22.07
CA TRP A 322 -7.73 -1.58 20.83
C TRP A 322 -7.53 -0.62 19.67
N THR A 323 -8.61 0.00 19.17
CA THR A 323 -8.54 0.75 17.91
C THR A 323 -7.64 1.98 18.01
N ILE A 324 -7.76 2.76 19.09
CA ILE A 324 -6.93 3.94 19.37
C ILE A 324 -5.48 3.52 19.64
N PHE A 325 -5.29 2.44 20.41
CA PHE A 325 -3.97 1.84 20.62
C PHE A 325 -3.29 1.50 19.29
N TYR A 326 -3.97 0.78 18.39
CA TYR A 326 -3.41 0.39 17.10
C TYR A 326 -3.11 1.59 16.22
N TRP A 327 -4.00 2.59 16.13
CA TRP A 327 -3.70 3.81 15.38
C TRP A 327 -2.50 4.56 15.95
N ALA A 328 -2.36 4.65 17.27
CA ALA A 328 -1.19 5.23 17.87
C ALA A 328 0.08 4.42 17.57
N TRP A 329 0.00 3.09 17.67
CA TRP A 329 1.12 2.19 17.42
C TRP A 329 1.58 2.25 15.97
N TRP A 330 0.65 2.22 15.00
CA TRP A 330 0.97 2.39 13.59
C TRP A 330 1.52 3.77 13.30
N LEU A 331 1.03 4.80 13.97
CA LEU A 331 1.52 6.16 13.80
C LEU A 331 2.97 6.32 14.27
N VAL A 332 3.32 5.77 15.43
CA VAL A 332 4.71 5.81 15.92
C VAL A 332 5.67 4.95 15.10
N PHE A 333 5.14 3.91 14.46
CA PHE A 333 5.91 3.03 13.59
C PHE A 333 5.94 3.48 12.12
N ALA A 334 5.01 4.35 11.73
CA ALA A 334 4.82 4.87 10.38
C ALA A 334 6.09 5.39 9.75
N PRO A 335 7.00 6.07 10.46
CA PRO A 335 8.20 6.55 9.79
C PRO A 335 9.17 5.45 9.40
N SER A 336 9.27 4.42 10.24
CA SER A 336 10.13 3.29 9.94
C SER A 336 9.61 2.53 8.73
N MET A 337 8.31 2.28 8.73
CA MET A 337 7.64 1.67 7.60
C MET A 337 7.62 2.55 6.37
N GLY A 338 7.46 3.85 6.53
CA GLY A 338 7.40 4.80 5.43
C GLY A 338 8.73 4.89 4.69
N LEU A 339 9.85 4.89 5.42
CA LEU A 339 11.16 4.80 4.79
C LEU A 339 11.34 3.47 4.07
N PHE A 340 10.98 2.35 4.70
CA PHE A 340 11.06 1.02 4.08
C PHE A 340 10.27 0.97 2.78
N VAL A 341 8.99 1.37 2.82
CA VAL A 341 8.09 1.40 1.65
C VAL A 341 8.64 2.32 0.57
N ALA A 342 9.12 3.52 0.92
CA ALA A 342 9.75 4.43 -0.02
C ALA A 342 10.93 3.76 -0.74
N ARG A 343 11.84 3.15 0.03
CA ARG A 343 13.07 2.54 -0.49
C ARG A 343 12.82 1.41 -1.48
N ILE A 344 11.87 0.52 -1.19
CA ILE A 344 11.56 -0.61 -2.06
C ILE A 344 10.67 -0.23 -3.26
N SER A 345 10.19 1.02 -3.33
CA SER A 345 9.27 1.50 -4.36
C SER A 345 9.93 2.38 -5.43
N ARG A 346 11.26 2.44 -5.45
CA ARG A 346 12.03 3.13 -6.50
C ARG A 346 11.64 2.66 -7.90
N GLY A 347 11.45 3.61 -8.83
CA GLY A 347 11.04 3.37 -10.22
C GLY A 347 9.54 3.13 -10.42
N ARG A 348 8.72 3.18 -9.35
CA ARG A 348 7.25 3.06 -9.41
C ARG A 348 6.58 4.42 -9.37
N THR A 349 5.31 4.52 -9.75
CA THR A 349 4.53 5.73 -9.50
C THR A 349 4.07 5.80 -8.04
N ILE A 350 3.78 7.00 -7.53
CA ILE A 350 3.21 7.17 -6.18
C ILE A 350 1.91 6.35 -6.04
N LYS A 351 1.06 6.33 -7.07
CA LYS A 351 -0.15 5.51 -7.12
C LYS A 351 0.14 4.03 -6.97
N GLN A 352 1.14 3.50 -7.70
CA GLN A 352 1.52 2.10 -7.59
C GLN A 352 2.01 1.77 -6.19
N MET A 353 2.85 2.64 -5.60
CA MET A 353 3.32 2.49 -4.22
C MET A 353 2.14 2.45 -3.24
N VAL A 354 1.27 3.46 -3.25
CA VAL A 354 0.15 3.59 -2.31
C VAL A 354 -0.83 2.41 -2.45
N ALA A 355 -1.32 2.14 -3.66
CA ALA A 355 -2.31 1.09 -3.88
C ALA A 355 -1.75 -0.30 -3.56
N GLY A 356 -0.53 -0.60 -4.00
CA GLY A 356 0.07 -1.91 -3.76
C GLY A 356 0.51 -2.12 -2.30
N SER A 357 0.98 -1.08 -1.60
CA SER A 357 1.28 -1.18 -0.16
C SER A 357 0.02 -1.45 0.67
N ILE A 358 -1.08 -0.76 0.40
CA ILE A 358 -2.35 -1.04 1.08
C ILE A 358 -2.83 -2.46 0.79
N PHE A 359 -2.81 -2.87 -0.49
CA PHE A 359 -3.33 -4.17 -0.89
C PHE A 359 -2.48 -5.34 -0.41
N PHE A 360 -1.20 -5.41 -0.81
CA PHE A 360 -0.32 -6.53 -0.46
C PHE A 360 0.00 -6.56 1.03
N GLY A 361 0.13 -5.38 1.64
CA GLY A 361 0.36 -5.27 3.07
C GLY A 361 -0.82 -5.80 3.90
N SER A 362 -2.04 -5.36 3.59
CA SER A 362 -3.25 -5.83 4.30
C SER A 362 -3.47 -7.32 4.09
N MET A 363 -3.31 -7.80 2.85
CA MET A 363 -3.43 -9.22 2.52
C MET A 363 -2.45 -10.07 3.33
N GLY A 364 -1.23 -9.56 3.56
CA GLY A 364 -0.26 -10.21 4.42
C GLY A 364 -0.75 -10.42 5.82
N CYS A 365 -1.20 -9.36 6.48
CA CYS A 365 -1.80 -9.44 7.81
C CYS A 365 -3.00 -10.40 7.83
N PHE A 366 -3.89 -10.32 6.83
CA PHE A 366 -5.12 -11.11 6.79
C PHE A 366 -4.82 -12.60 6.83
N LEU A 367 -3.79 -13.08 6.11
CA LEU A 367 -3.43 -14.49 6.14
C LEU A 367 -3.05 -14.97 7.54
N PHE A 368 -2.34 -14.17 8.34
CA PHE A 368 -2.02 -14.55 9.73
C PHE A 368 -3.28 -14.67 10.59
N PHE A 369 -4.19 -13.70 10.52
CA PHE A 369 -5.44 -13.75 11.29
C PHE A 369 -6.37 -14.87 10.82
N MET A 370 -6.53 -15.04 9.50
CA MET A 370 -7.39 -16.07 8.92
C MET A 370 -6.89 -17.50 9.20
N ILE A 371 -5.58 -17.68 9.42
CA ILE A 371 -4.99 -19.00 9.68
C ILE A 371 -4.73 -19.17 11.16
N LEU A 372 -3.81 -18.40 11.76
CA LEU A 372 -3.40 -18.58 13.16
C LEU A 372 -4.52 -18.18 14.13
N GLY A 373 -5.21 -17.08 13.84
CA GLY A 373 -6.29 -16.57 14.69
C GLY A 373 -7.48 -17.51 14.68
N ASN A 374 -7.97 -17.84 13.49
CA ASN A 374 -9.08 -18.79 13.35
C ASN A 374 -8.70 -20.21 13.80
N TYR A 375 -7.44 -20.62 13.71
CA TYR A 375 -6.99 -21.87 14.33
C TYR A 375 -7.18 -21.84 15.85
N GLY A 376 -6.73 -20.77 16.54
CA GLY A 376 -6.97 -20.59 17.96
C GLY A 376 -8.45 -20.58 18.34
N LEU A 377 -9.24 -19.82 17.58
CA LEU A 377 -10.68 -19.75 17.77
C LEU A 377 -11.34 -21.12 17.61
N SER A 378 -10.91 -21.91 16.62
CA SER A 378 -11.45 -23.27 16.40
C SER A 378 -11.18 -24.20 17.57
N LEU A 379 -10.02 -24.08 18.22
CA LEU A 379 -9.66 -24.88 19.40
C LEU A 379 -10.56 -24.54 20.59
N GLN A 380 -10.85 -23.25 20.78
CA GLN A 380 -11.76 -22.77 21.83
C GLN A 380 -13.20 -23.27 21.60
N LEU A 381 -13.73 -23.09 20.39
CA LEU A 381 -15.12 -23.41 20.08
C LEU A 381 -15.39 -24.92 20.03
N SER A 382 -14.39 -25.72 19.65
CA SER A 382 -14.49 -27.19 19.67
C SER A 382 -14.33 -27.78 21.07
N GLY A 383 -13.85 -27.01 22.05
CA GLY A 383 -13.49 -27.49 23.38
C GLY A 383 -12.21 -28.33 23.43
N GLN A 384 -11.44 -28.38 22.33
CA GLN A 384 -10.16 -29.11 22.29
C GLN A 384 -9.10 -28.46 23.19
N LEU A 385 -9.12 -27.13 23.30
CA LEU A 385 -8.26 -26.37 24.20
C LEU A 385 -8.98 -25.11 24.65
N ASP A 386 -9.06 -24.88 25.96
CA ASP A 386 -9.58 -23.62 26.51
C ASP A 386 -8.48 -22.55 26.51
N VAL A 387 -8.29 -21.94 25.34
CA VAL A 387 -7.30 -20.88 25.11
C VAL A 387 -7.58 -19.67 26.00
N VAL A 388 -8.85 -19.32 26.19
CA VAL A 388 -9.27 -18.20 27.03
C VAL A 388 -8.91 -18.42 28.50
N ALA A 389 -9.13 -19.63 29.03
CA ALA A 389 -8.71 -19.95 30.40
C ALA A 389 -7.19 -19.87 30.57
N ILE A 390 -6.41 -20.40 29.63
CA ILE A 390 -4.94 -20.34 29.67
C ILE A 390 -4.44 -18.89 29.58
N LEU A 391 -5.05 -18.08 28.71
CA LEU A 391 -4.76 -16.65 28.60
C LEU A 391 -4.92 -15.95 29.95
N ASN A 392 -6.02 -16.20 30.65
CA ASN A 392 -6.34 -15.55 31.91
C ASN A 392 -5.49 -16.05 33.09
N GLN A 393 -5.08 -17.32 33.08
CA GLN A 393 -4.36 -17.93 34.21
C GLN A 393 -2.84 -17.85 34.05
N GLU A 394 -2.33 -18.07 32.84
CA GLU A 394 -0.90 -18.21 32.56
C GLU A 394 -0.36 -17.15 31.60
N GLY A 395 -1.25 -16.35 30.99
CA GLY A 395 -0.90 -15.23 30.13
C GLY A 395 -0.86 -15.57 28.63
N PRO A 396 -0.76 -14.52 27.79
CA PRO A 396 -0.93 -14.62 26.34
C PRO A 396 0.15 -15.45 25.65
N THR A 397 1.41 -15.33 26.06
CA THR A 397 2.50 -16.11 25.45
C THR A 397 2.28 -17.60 25.67
N LYS A 398 1.90 -18.01 26.88
CA LYS A 398 1.61 -19.40 27.21
C LYS A 398 0.40 -19.92 26.42
N ALA A 399 -0.66 -19.11 26.25
CA ALA A 399 -1.81 -19.46 25.42
C ALA A 399 -1.39 -19.74 23.96
N ILE A 400 -0.57 -18.86 23.36
CA ILE A 400 -0.05 -19.02 21.99
C ILE A 400 0.71 -20.35 21.85
N PHE A 401 1.68 -20.63 22.73
CA PHE A 401 2.46 -21.86 22.64
C PHE A 401 1.63 -23.10 22.94
N SER A 402 0.60 -23.00 23.79
CA SER A 402 -0.34 -24.11 24.05
C SER A 402 -1.21 -24.42 22.84
N MET A 403 -1.62 -23.40 22.07
CA MET A 403 -2.30 -23.60 20.78
C MET A 403 -1.39 -24.31 19.77
N LEU A 404 -0.13 -23.86 19.63
CA LEU A 404 0.85 -24.47 18.73
C LEU A 404 1.17 -25.92 19.14
N ALA A 405 1.12 -26.23 20.44
CA ALA A 405 1.34 -27.57 20.96
C ALA A 405 0.27 -28.59 20.53
N GLN A 406 -0.90 -28.13 20.08
CA GLN A 406 -1.98 -28.99 19.56
C GLN A 406 -1.73 -29.46 18.12
N LEU A 407 -0.79 -28.84 17.41
CA LEU A 407 -0.46 -29.24 16.03
C LEU A 407 0.40 -30.52 16.02
N PRO A 408 0.29 -31.34 14.96
CA PRO A 408 1.22 -32.45 14.76
C PRO A 408 2.65 -31.92 14.64
N MET A 409 3.62 -32.71 15.12
CA MET A 409 5.04 -32.31 15.17
C MET A 409 5.25 -30.99 15.93
N SER A 410 4.49 -30.78 17.00
CA SER A 410 4.48 -29.52 17.78
C SER A 410 5.86 -29.00 18.16
N THR A 411 6.80 -29.86 18.55
CA THR A 411 8.18 -29.45 18.86
C THR A 411 8.86 -28.73 17.67
N LEU A 412 8.67 -29.24 16.45
CA LEU A 412 9.21 -28.62 15.23
C LEU A 412 8.49 -27.30 14.93
N VAL A 413 7.16 -27.27 15.05
CA VAL A 413 6.36 -26.06 14.85
C VAL A 413 6.79 -24.94 15.80
N ILE A 414 6.91 -25.27 17.09
CA ILE A 414 7.36 -24.36 18.14
C ILE A 414 8.79 -23.89 17.90
N ALA A 415 9.69 -24.78 17.43
CA ALA A 415 11.06 -24.40 17.07
C ALA A 415 11.09 -23.40 15.90
N VAL A 416 10.33 -23.67 14.82
CA VAL A 416 10.22 -22.76 13.67
C VAL A 416 9.59 -21.44 14.09
N PHE A 417 8.48 -21.46 14.83
CA PHE A 417 7.81 -20.26 15.33
C PHE A 417 8.74 -19.39 16.19
N THR A 418 9.46 -20.01 17.12
CA THR A 418 10.43 -19.32 18.00
C THR A 418 11.57 -18.70 17.18
N LEU A 419 12.08 -19.44 16.19
CA LEU A 419 13.12 -18.92 15.27
C LEU A 419 12.62 -17.71 14.47
N LEU A 420 11.39 -17.78 13.94
CA LEU A 420 10.76 -16.65 13.23
C LEU A 420 10.59 -15.44 14.16
N CYS A 421 10.16 -15.63 15.40
CA CYS A 421 10.08 -14.53 16.39
C CYS A 421 11.44 -13.85 16.59
N ILE A 422 12.52 -14.62 16.71
CA ILE A 422 13.88 -14.08 16.84
C ILE A 422 14.26 -13.28 15.59
N ILE A 423 14.07 -13.84 14.38
CA ILE A 423 14.46 -13.19 13.12
C ILE A 423 13.59 -11.97 12.79
N PHE A 424 12.29 -12.00 13.09
CA PHE A 424 11.43 -10.82 12.92
C PHE A 424 11.84 -9.71 13.88
N THR A 425 12.04 -10.03 15.16
CA THR A 425 12.47 -9.07 16.17
C THR A 425 13.79 -8.42 15.77
N ALA A 426 14.73 -9.25 15.29
CA ALA A 426 16.00 -8.81 14.72
C ALA A 426 15.89 -7.74 13.65
N THR A 427 15.13 -8.08 12.61
CA THR A 427 15.03 -7.28 11.39
C THR A 427 14.33 -5.97 11.69
N THR A 428 13.32 -6.04 12.56
CA THR A 428 12.62 -4.87 13.10
C THR A 428 13.61 -3.96 13.86
N PHE A 429 14.44 -4.54 14.72
CA PHE A 429 15.34 -3.77 15.57
C PHE A 429 16.47 -3.08 14.79
N ASP A 430 17.05 -3.78 13.82
CA ASP A 430 18.03 -3.19 12.91
C ASP A 430 17.42 -2.01 12.14
N SER A 431 16.21 -2.18 11.58
CA SER A 431 15.51 -1.13 10.84
C SER A 431 15.26 0.12 11.69
N ILE A 432 14.74 -0.04 12.91
CA ILE A 432 14.49 1.09 13.81
C ILE A 432 15.80 1.80 14.18
N SER A 433 16.84 1.04 14.53
CA SER A 433 18.15 1.59 14.91
C SER A 433 18.81 2.36 13.75
N TYR A 434 18.66 1.87 12.52
CA TYR A 434 19.11 2.56 11.31
C TYR A 434 18.42 3.91 11.16
N ILE A 435 17.10 3.97 11.32
CA ILE A 435 16.33 5.21 11.16
C ILE A 435 16.68 6.22 12.25
N LEU A 436 16.75 5.78 13.51
CA LEU A 436 17.19 6.64 14.61
C LEU A 436 18.56 7.22 14.35
N ALA A 437 19.51 6.39 13.90
CA ALA A 437 20.84 6.83 13.56
C ALA A 437 20.85 7.83 12.38
N SER A 438 19.99 7.64 11.38
CA SER A 438 19.86 8.56 10.24
C SER A 438 19.28 9.93 10.65
N VAL A 439 18.25 9.97 11.50
CA VAL A 439 17.59 11.23 11.89
C VAL A 439 18.51 12.11 12.74
N VAL A 440 19.37 11.52 13.57
CA VAL A 440 20.33 12.25 14.41
C VAL A 440 21.63 12.61 13.70
N GLN A 441 21.71 12.45 12.38
CA GLN A 441 22.87 12.83 11.57
C GLN A 441 22.54 14.00 10.64
N ASN A 442 23.47 14.94 10.48
CA ASN A 442 23.27 16.12 9.61
C ASN A 442 23.33 15.78 8.12
N ASN A 443 24.09 14.75 7.75
CA ASN A 443 24.21 14.26 6.39
C ASN A 443 24.32 12.72 6.40
N VAL A 444 23.52 12.07 5.55
CA VAL A 444 23.52 10.61 5.38
C VAL A 444 23.59 10.37 3.87
N THR A 445 24.79 10.15 3.34
CA THR A 445 24.99 9.96 1.89
C THR A 445 24.65 8.54 1.44
N GLU A 446 24.88 7.53 2.28
CA GLU A 446 24.54 6.13 1.99
C GLU A 446 23.98 5.42 3.23
N GLU A 447 24.82 5.22 4.26
CA GLU A 447 24.41 4.63 5.53
C GLU A 447 24.74 5.53 6.73
N PRO A 448 23.92 5.50 7.79
CA PRO A 448 24.25 6.13 9.05
C PRO A 448 25.48 5.46 9.68
N MET A 449 26.20 6.21 10.51
CA MET A 449 27.45 5.75 11.11
C MET A 449 27.23 4.48 11.94
N ARG A 450 28.05 3.45 11.70
CA ARG A 450 27.94 2.14 12.36
C ARG A 450 27.90 2.21 13.89
N TRP A 451 28.72 3.06 14.51
CA TRP A 451 28.70 3.24 15.96
C TRP A 451 27.38 3.85 16.46
N ASN A 452 26.79 4.76 15.68
CA ASN A 452 25.53 5.45 16.00
C ASN A 452 24.36 4.47 15.90
N ARG A 453 24.33 3.63 14.85
CA ARG A 453 23.40 2.50 14.74
C ARG A 453 23.48 1.58 15.96
N MET A 454 24.69 1.16 16.32
CA MET A 454 24.92 0.29 17.47
C MET A 454 24.48 0.95 18.78
N PHE A 455 24.77 2.23 18.97
CA PHE A 455 24.32 3.01 20.13
C PHE A 455 22.80 2.97 20.26
N TRP A 456 22.07 3.32 19.19
CA TRP A 456 20.61 3.31 19.21
C TRP A 456 20.02 1.92 19.37
N ALA A 457 20.63 0.87 18.80
CA ALA A 457 20.21 -0.51 19.02
C ALA A 457 20.21 -0.88 20.51
N PHE A 458 21.23 -0.49 21.28
CA PHE A 458 21.21 -0.69 22.73
C PHE A 458 20.26 0.26 23.46
N THR A 459 20.22 1.54 23.09
CA THR A 459 19.34 2.54 23.71
C THR A 459 17.86 2.17 23.60
N LEU A 460 17.45 1.59 22.47
CA LEU A 460 16.08 1.13 22.25
C LEU A 460 15.63 0.03 23.22
N SER A 461 16.56 -0.70 23.86
CA SER A 461 16.21 -1.75 24.83
C SER A 461 15.80 -1.20 26.20
N PHE A 462 16.15 0.04 26.53
CA PHE A 462 15.93 0.62 27.87
C PHE A 462 14.45 0.79 28.18
N LEU A 463 13.72 1.51 27.32
CA LEU A 463 12.30 1.78 27.53
C LEU A 463 11.44 0.49 27.60
N PRO A 464 11.50 -0.46 26.64
CA PRO A 464 10.78 -1.72 26.77
C PRO A 464 11.14 -2.49 28.03
N THR A 465 12.43 -2.56 28.38
CA THR A 465 12.87 -3.22 29.62
C THR A 465 12.18 -2.60 30.83
N THR A 466 12.23 -1.27 30.97
CA THR A 466 11.58 -0.54 32.06
C THR A 466 10.08 -0.77 32.10
N LEU A 467 9.39 -0.67 30.95
CA LEU A 467 7.94 -0.83 30.87
C LEU A 467 7.48 -2.26 31.15
N MET A 468 8.23 -3.27 30.70
CA MET A 468 7.98 -4.69 31.01
C MET A 468 8.04 -4.97 32.51
N PHE A 469 8.88 -4.23 33.26
CA PHE A 469 8.98 -4.37 34.72
C PHE A 469 7.88 -3.63 35.48
N LEU A 470 7.37 -2.53 34.91
CA LEU A 470 6.38 -1.67 35.56
C LEU A 470 4.96 -2.15 35.39
N GLY A 471 4.66 -2.85 34.31
CA GLY A 471 3.32 -3.40 34.11
C GLY A 471 3.21 -4.32 32.91
N GLY A 472 2.03 -4.92 32.80
CA GLY A 472 1.67 -5.77 31.67
C GLY A 472 1.41 -4.97 30.39
N LEU A 473 0.61 -5.57 29.51
CA LEU A 473 0.25 -5.04 28.20
C LEU A 473 -0.15 -3.55 28.21
N SER A 474 -0.95 -3.11 29.19
CA SER A 474 -1.46 -1.73 29.29
C SER A 474 -0.33 -0.67 29.33
N THR A 475 0.77 -0.97 30.01
CA THR A 475 1.92 -0.06 30.13
C THR A 475 2.65 0.10 28.79
N LEU A 476 2.79 -1.00 28.04
CA LEU A 476 3.35 -0.97 26.68
C LEU A 476 2.44 -0.17 25.74
N GLN A 477 1.12 -0.43 25.75
CA GLN A 477 0.15 0.30 24.93
C GLN A 477 0.21 1.81 25.18
N THR A 478 0.33 2.22 26.45
CA THR A 478 0.40 3.64 26.82
C THR A 478 1.60 4.34 26.20
N ALA A 479 2.76 3.67 26.13
CA ALA A 479 3.95 4.27 25.52
C ALA A 479 3.77 4.56 24.02
N ALA A 480 3.08 3.67 23.28
CA ALA A 480 2.71 3.93 21.89
C ALA A 480 1.71 5.08 21.77
N ILE A 481 0.68 5.11 22.63
CA ILE A 481 -0.34 6.17 22.66
C ILE A 481 0.30 7.54 22.90
N VAL A 482 1.03 7.69 24.00
CA VAL A 482 1.69 8.96 24.36
C VAL A 482 2.72 9.37 23.30
N GLY A 483 3.51 8.42 22.80
CA GLY A 483 4.48 8.67 21.72
C GLY A 483 3.82 9.10 20.40
N GLY A 484 2.59 8.67 20.14
CA GLY A 484 1.83 8.99 18.93
C GLY A 484 1.24 10.40 18.92
N LEU A 485 1.00 11.01 20.08
CA LEU A 485 0.29 12.29 20.16
C LEU A 485 0.98 13.41 19.37
N PRO A 486 2.30 13.65 19.51
CA PRO A 486 2.99 14.67 18.70
C PRO A 486 2.94 14.35 17.20
N LEU A 487 2.94 13.05 16.88
CA LEU A 487 2.93 12.58 15.50
C LEU A 487 1.58 12.78 14.81
N LEU A 488 0.47 12.98 15.53
CA LEU A 488 -0.82 13.34 14.93
C LEU A 488 -0.68 14.64 14.13
N VAL A 489 -0.13 15.67 14.76
CA VAL A 489 0.06 16.99 14.14
C VAL A 489 1.09 16.91 13.02
N ILE A 490 2.22 16.23 13.26
CA ILE A 490 3.27 16.04 12.26
C ILE A 490 2.74 15.30 11.03
N SER A 491 1.86 14.32 11.21
CA SER A 491 1.26 13.55 10.11
C SER A 491 0.36 14.40 9.23
N VAL A 492 -0.48 15.26 9.82
CA VAL A 492 -1.27 16.23 9.05
C VAL A 492 -0.35 17.17 8.28
N MET A 493 0.72 17.66 8.91
CA MET A 493 1.69 18.50 8.23
C MET A 493 2.41 17.77 7.08
N LEU A 494 2.71 16.47 7.23
CA LEU A 494 3.32 15.67 6.18
C LEU A 494 2.39 15.49 4.97
N MET A 495 1.09 15.23 5.21
CA MET A 495 0.09 15.16 4.14
C MET A 495 0.01 16.49 3.37
N VAL A 496 -0.10 17.61 4.08
CA VAL A 496 -0.11 18.96 3.47
C VAL A 496 1.19 19.24 2.73
N SER A 497 2.33 18.84 3.29
CA SER A 497 3.65 19.02 2.68
C SER A 497 3.76 18.29 1.35
N ALA A 498 3.32 17.03 1.32
CA ALA A 498 3.33 16.21 0.12
C ALA A 498 2.46 16.82 -0.98
N VAL A 499 1.25 17.28 -0.66
CA VAL A 499 0.37 17.97 -1.63
C VAL A 499 1.01 19.25 -2.14
N ARG A 500 1.54 20.10 -1.26
CA ARG A 500 2.17 21.38 -1.65
C ARG A 500 3.37 21.16 -2.57
N ALA A 501 4.27 20.25 -2.20
CA ALA A 501 5.48 19.99 -2.98
C ALA A 501 5.16 19.44 -4.37
N THR A 502 4.29 18.43 -4.44
CA THR A 502 3.92 17.78 -5.70
C THR A 502 3.09 18.71 -6.60
N SER A 503 2.11 19.43 -6.04
CA SER A 503 1.29 20.37 -6.82
C SER A 503 2.11 21.54 -7.36
N LEU A 504 3.07 22.04 -6.57
CA LEU A 504 3.97 23.09 -7.03
C LEU A 504 4.78 22.62 -8.22
N ASP A 505 5.40 21.45 -8.11
CA ASP A 505 6.31 20.94 -9.13
C ASP A 505 5.59 20.51 -10.40
N LEU A 506 4.38 19.94 -10.28
CA LEU A 506 3.52 19.62 -11.42
C LEU A 506 3.18 20.87 -12.25
N ARG A 507 2.81 21.97 -11.58
CA ARG A 507 2.48 23.24 -12.26
C ARG A 507 3.66 23.92 -12.96
N HIS A 508 4.90 23.51 -12.64
CA HIS A 508 6.11 24.03 -13.29
C HIS A 508 6.63 23.08 -14.38
N GLN A 509 5.93 21.99 -14.69
CA GLN A 509 6.25 21.15 -15.85
C GLN A 509 5.66 21.79 -17.11
N ASP A 510 6.48 21.99 -18.13
CA ASP A 510 6.06 22.57 -19.41
C ASP A 510 4.99 21.71 -20.11
N ASP A 511 5.07 20.38 -19.94
CA ASP A 511 4.16 19.41 -20.53
C ASP A 511 2.92 19.11 -19.65
N TYR A 512 2.73 19.82 -18.53
CA TYR A 512 1.54 19.61 -17.69
C TYR A 512 0.30 20.20 -18.37
N ILE A 513 -0.56 19.32 -18.84
CA ILE A 513 -1.88 19.67 -19.39
C ILE A 513 -2.88 19.60 -18.24
N GLU A 514 -3.61 20.69 -18.01
CA GLU A 514 -4.69 20.67 -17.02
C GLU A 514 -5.71 19.56 -17.36
N PRO A 515 -6.19 18.81 -16.36
CA PRO A 515 -7.19 17.76 -16.60
C PRO A 515 -8.53 18.31 -17.09
N THR A 516 -8.72 19.62 -17.07
CA THR A 516 -9.89 20.30 -17.63
C THR A 516 -9.87 20.20 -19.15
N ILE A 517 -10.79 19.41 -19.71
CA ILE A 517 -10.99 19.34 -21.16
C ILE A 517 -11.81 20.55 -21.59
N ASN A 518 -11.15 21.51 -22.23
CA ASN A 518 -11.84 22.61 -22.92
C ASN A 518 -12.06 22.22 -24.38
N ILE A 519 -13.32 22.03 -24.76
CA ILE A 519 -13.70 21.82 -26.17
C ILE A 519 -13.85 23.21 -26.78
N GLU A 520 -12.76 23.71 -27.37
CA GLU A 520 -12.72 25.05 -28.00
C GLU A 520 -13.11 24.99 -29.47
N GLU A 521 -12.76 23.90 -30.14
CA GLU A 521 -13.05 23.67 -31.56
C GLU A 521 -14.19 22.65 -31.68
N LEU A 522 -15.30 23.12 -32.23
CA LEU A 522 -16.40 22.29 -32.71
C LEU A 522 -16.34 22.26 -34.24
N PRO A 523 -16.79 21.18 -34.90
CA PRO A 523 -16.92 21.18 -36.35
C PRO A 523 -17.83 22.33 -36.81
N ASP A 524 -17.49 22.97 -37.93
CA ASP A 524 -18.22 24.14 -38.48
C ASP A 524 -19.71 23.85 -38.69
N MET A 525 -20.05 22.60 -39.01
CA MET A 525 -21.42 22.09 -38.99
C MET A 525 -21.50 20.88 -38.07
N ASP A 526 -22.51 20.90 -37.20
CA ASP A 526 -22.79 19.78 -36.31
C ASP A 526 -23.16 18.55 -37.15
N PRO A 527 -22.41 17.42 -37.05
CA PRO A 527 -22.70 16.20 -37.82
C PRO A 527 -24.10 15.64 -37.60
N TRP A 528 -24.74 16.00 -36.50
CA TRP A 528 -26.10 15.56 -36.14
C TRP A 528 -27.19 16.53 -36.63
N SER A 529 -26.83 17.72 -37.11
CA SER A 529 -27.81 18.66 -37.66
C SER A 529 -28.33 18.19 -39.02
N SER A 530 -29.44 18.77 -39.46
CA SER A 530 -29.98 18.52 -40.80
C SER A 530 -28.95 18.80 -41.90
N GLU A 531 -28.17 19.87 -41.73
CA GLU A 531 -27.12 20.30 -42.64
C GLU A 531 -25.93 19.35 -42.59
N GLY A 532 -25.50 18.94 -41.40
CA GLY A 532 -24.38 18.00 -41.22
C GLY A 532 -24.69 16.62 -41.79
N ILE A 533 -25.90 16.10 -41.57
CA ILE A 533 -26.36 14.83 -42.17
C ILE A 533 -26.42 14.94 -43.69
N ALA A 534 -26.91 16.08 -44.20
CA ALA A 534 -26.96 16.31 -45.64
C ALA A 534 -25.56 16.46 -46.25
N LEU A 535 -24.61 17.12 -45.56
CA LEU A 535 -23.21 17.23 -45.96
C LEU A 535 -22.58 15.84 -46.02
N ALA A 536 -22.69 15.06 -44.94
CA ALA A 536 -22.10 13.72 -44.86
C ALA A 536 -22.66 12.79 -45.95
N ARG A 537 -23.97 12.91 -46.26
CA ARG A 537 -24.57 12.20 -47.39
C ARG A 537 -24.00 12.67 -48.71
N PHE A 538 -23.89 13.97 -48.93
CA PHE A 538 -23.30 14.51 -50.15
C PHE A 538 -21.85 14.05 -50.35
N GLU A 539 -21.01 14.13 -49.32
CA GLU A 539 -19.62 13.68 -49.37
C GLU A 539 -19.51 12.20 -49.69
N LYS A 540 -20.31 11.35 -49.05
CA LYS A 540 -20.38 9.92 -49.34
C LYS A 540 -20.76 9.62 -50.79
N GLU A 541 -21.82 10.25 -51.29
CA GLU A 541 -22.27 10.02 -52.67
C GLU A 541 -21.27 10.58 -53.69
N LYS A 542 -20.63 11.71 -53.38
CA LYS A 542 -19.55 12.29 -54.20
C LYS A 542 -18.37 11.33 -54.31
N ASP A 543 -17.92 10.75 -53.19
CA ASP A 543 -16.82 9.78 -53.18
C ASP A 543 -17.17 8.52 -53.97
N ALA A 544 -18.41 8.01 -53.83
CA ALA A 544 -18.90 6.88 -54.62
C ALA A 544 -18.94 7.19 -56.12
N ALA A 545 -19.35 8.40 -56.51
CA ALA A 545 -19.34 8.85 -57.90
C ALA A 545 -17.91 8.98 -58.47
N GLN A 546 -16.96 9.46 -57.67
CA GLN A 546 -15.55 9.53 -58.05
C GLN A 546 -14.96 8.14 -58.29
N GLN A 547 -15.19 7.20 -57.37
CA GLN A 547 -14.75 5.80 -57.54
C GLN A 547 -15.37 5.15 -58.79
N ALA A 548 -16.66 5.40 -59.06
CA ALA A 548 -17.31 4.88 -60.27
C ALA A 548 -16.71 5.45 -61.57
N ALA A 549 -16.28 6.72 -61.56
CA ALA A 549 -15.59 7.32 -62.69
C ALA A 549 -14.19 6.73 -62.91
N GLU A 550 -13.49 6.34 -61.84
CA GLU A 550 -12.21 5.61 -61.93
C GLU A 550 -12.41 4.22 -62.52
N LEU A 551 -13.41 3.46 -62.06
CA LEU A 551 -13.74 2.14 -62.59
C LEU A 551 -14.14 2.18 -64.08
N GLU A 552 -14.83 3.23 -64.53
CA GLU A 552 -15.12 3.43 -65.96
C GLU A 552 -13.83 3.61 -66.78
N ARG A 553 -12.88 4.42 -66.27
CA ARG A 553 -11.58 4.64 -66.94
C ARG A 553 -10.79 3.34 -67.02
N GLU A 554 -10.79 2.54 -65.96
CA GLU A 554 -10.17 1.22 -65.94
C GLU A 554 -10.82 0.28 -66.97
N ALA A 555 -12.15 0.17 -66.98
CA ALA A 555 -12.87 -0.66 -67.94
C ALA A 555 -12.61 -0.25 -69.40
N TYR A 556 -12.51 1.06 -69.66
CA TYR A 556 -12.16 1.58 -70.98
C TYR A 556 -10.72 1.21 -71.39
N SER A 557 -9.78 1.29 -70.44
CA SER A 557 -8.40 0.87 -70.67
C SER A 557 -8.29 -0.62 -71.02
N VAL A 558 -9.08 -1.47 -70.35
CA VAL A 558 -9.18 -2.91 -70.62
C VAL A 558 -9.72 -3.15 -72.03
N LEU A 559 -10.80 -2.47 -72.42
CA LEU A 559 -11.35 -2.57 -73.78
C LEU A 559 -10.31 -2.18 -74.84
N MET A 560 -9.53 -1.13 -74.59
CA MET A 560 -8.47 -0.70 -75.51
C MET A 560 -7.33 -1.71 -75.62
N ASN A 561 -6.99 -2.40 -74.53
CA ASN A 561 -6.00 -3.47 -74.56
C ASN A 561 -6.51 -4.67 -75.36
N VAL A 562 -7.76 -5.09 -75.15
CA VAL A 562 -8.38 -6.18 -75.92
C VAL A 562 -8.43 -5.83 -77.42
N LYS A 563 -8.76 -4.59 -77.78
CA LYS A 563 -8.72 -4.12 -79.18
C LYS A 563 -7.30 -4.15 -79.77
N LYS A 564 -6.28 -3.82 -78.98
CA LYS A 564 -4.87 -3.94 -79.40
C LYS A 564 -4.47 -5.39 -79.61
N GLU A 565 -4.85 -6.30 -78.72
CA GLU A 565 -4.61 -7.74 -78.86
C GLU A 565 -5.28 -8.31 -80.11
N ILE A 566 -6.54 -7.94 -80.37
CA ILE A 566 -7.25 -8.30 -81.59
C ILE A 566 -6.50 -7.79 -82.84
N ARG A 567 -6.03 -6.53 -82.81
CA ARG A 567 -5.27 -5.95 -83.92
C ARG A 567 -3.94 -6.68 -84.14
N ALA A 568 -3.23 -7.04 -83.07
CA ALA A 568 -1.99 -7.80 -83.14
C ALA A 568 -2.23 -9.21 -83.72
N TYR A 569 -3.27 -9.90 -83.24
CA TYR A 569 -3.67 -11.20 -83.76
C TYR A 569 -4.01 -11.18 -85.26
N VAL A 570 -4.77 -10.18 -85.71
CA VAL A 570 -5.11 -9.99 -87.13
C VAL A 570 -3.87 -9.73 -87.99
N LEU A 571 -2.88 -8.97 -87.46
CA LEU A 571 -1.62 -8.70 -88.15
C LEU A 571 -0.74 -9.95 -88.27
N GLU A 572 -0.71 -10.82 -87.26
CA GLU A 572 0.08 -12.06 -87.25
C GLU A 572 -0.46 -13.15 -88.19
N GLN A 573 -1.78 -13.23 -88.37
CA GLN A 573 -2.43 -14.32 -89.15
C GLN A 573 -2.37 -14.11 -90.68
N GLY A 574 -2.27 -12.86 -91.17
CA GLY A 574 -2.19 -12.57 -92.62
C GLY A 574 -3.34 -13.16 -93.47
N ALA A 575 -3.19 -13.16 -94.81
CA ALA A 575 -4.22 -13.51 -95.81
C ALA A 575 -4.69 -15.00 -95.82
N LYS A 576 -4.52 -15.75 -94.72
CA LYS A 576 -4.99 -17.13 -94.51
C LYS A 576 -6.21 -17.24 -93.58
N MET A 577 -6.90 -16.13 -93.28
CA MET A 577 -8.19 -16.19 -92.59
C MET A 577 -9.28 -16.68 -93.54
N ASP A 578 -9.62 -17.98 -93.47
CA ASP A 578 -10.89 -18.49 -93.99
C ASP A 578 -12.04 -17.86 -93.19
N GLU A 579 -12.89 -17.10 -93.89
CA GLU A 579 -14.09 -16.42 -93.38
C GLU A 579 -13.92 -15.57 -92.11
N HIS A 580 -13.52 -14.29 -92.20
CA HIS A 580 -13.95 -13.12 -91.39
C HIS A 580 -14.31 -13.29 -89.86
N LYS A 581 -13.89 -14.34 -89.15
CA LYS A 581 -14.34 -14.70 -87.80
C LYS A 581 -13.15 -14.73 -86.85
N LEU A 582 -13.18 -13.86 -85.84
CA LEU A 582 -12.22 -13.86 -84.73
C LEU A 582 -12.29 -15.18 -83.94
N PRO A 583 -11.21 -15.65 -83.30
CA PRO A 583 -11.26 -16.79 -82.39
C PRO A 583 -12.32 -16.57 -81.30
N VAL A 584 -13.09 -17.62 -80.96
CA VAL A 584 -14.18 -17.57 -79.98
C VAL A 584 -13.71 -16.95 -78.65
N ARG A 585 -12.49 -17.26 -78.20
CA ARG A 585 -11.89 -16.67 -76.99
C ARG A 585 -11.79 -15.14 -77.07
N LEU A 586 -11.32 -14.57 -78.19
CA LEU A 586 -11.18 -13.13 -78.34
C LEU A 586 -12.53 -12.43 -78.54
N GLN A 587 -13.49 -13.10 -79.17
CA GLN A 587 -14.88 -12.62 -79.25
C GLN A 587 -15.50 -12.52 -77.86
N GLN A 588 -15.40 -13.58 -77.05
CA GLN A 588 -15.89 -13.60 -75.67
C GLN A 588 -15.20 -12.54 -74.79
N THR A 589 -13.87 -12.36 -74.91
CA THR A 589 -13.15 -11.32 -74.15
C THR A 589 -13.56 -9.92 -74.58
N LEU A 590 -13.80 -9.68 -75.88
CA LEU A 590 -14.27 -8.39 -76.39
C LEU A 590 -15.69 -8.09 -75.89
N GLU A 591 -16.60 -9.06 -75.98
CA GLU A 591 -17.97 -8.94 -75.48
C GLU A 591 -18.00 -8.70 -73.97
N ALA A 592 -17.18 -9.42 -73.20
CA ALA A 592 -17.04 -9.21 -71.76
C ALA A 592 -16.49 -7.82 -71.42
N ALA A 593 -15.47 -7.33 -72.14
CA ALA A 593 -14.90 -6.00 -71.93
C ALA A 593 -15.89 -4.88 -72.33
N GLN A 594 -16.65 -5.06 -73.41
CA GLN A 594 -17.71 -4.14 -73.82
C GLN A 594 -18.86 -4.12 -72.81
N SER A 595 -19.28 -5.29 -72.32
CA SER A 595 -20.30 -5.42 -71.29
C SER A 595 -19.85 -4.75 -69.99
N ASN A 596 -18.63 -5.00 -69.53
CA ASN A 596 -18.07 -4.38 -68.32
C ASN A 596 -17.96 -2.85 -68.44
N LEU A 597 -17.53 -2.33 -69.59
CA LEU A 597 -17.52 -0.89 -69.83
C LEU A 597 -18.95 -0.32 -69.79
N SER A 598 -19.91 -0.97 -70.43
CA SER A 598 -21.31 -0.50 -70.41
C SER A 598 -21.89 -0.48 -69.00
N ALA A 599 -21.57 -1.49 -68.18
CA ALA A 599 -22.00 -1.57 -66.79
C ALA A 599 -21.32 -0.49 -65.92
N ALA A 600 -20.03 -0.25 -66.11
CA ALA A 600 -19.30 0.81 -65.41
C ALA A 600 -19.82 2.22 -65.81
N GLN A 601 -20.15 2.43 -67.08
CA GLN A 601 -20.78 3.65 -67.58
C GLN A 601 -22.15 3.90 -66.96
N ALA A 602 -23.01 2.88 -66.95
CA ALA A 602 -24.32 2.98 -66.31
C ALA A 602 -24.21 3.31 -64.82
N LYS A 603 -23.31 2.62 -64.10
CA LYS A 603 -23.08 2.81 -62.66
C LYS A 603 -22.51 4.21 -62.35
N LYS A 604 -21.61 4.73 -63.18
CA LYS A 604 -21.11 6.10 -63.05
C LYS A 604 -22.23 7.12 -63.22
N ILE A 605 -23.08 6.96 -64.23
CA ILE A 605 -24.20 7.88 -64.47
C ILE A 605 -25.13 7.87 -63.26
N GLU A 606 -25.52 6.68 -62.78
CA GLU A 606 -26.37 6.51 -61.60
C GLU A 606 -25.79 7.19 -60.36
N LEU A 607 -24.54 6.91 -60.01
CA LEU A 607 -23.90 7.47 -58.82
C LEU A 607 -23.63 8.97 -58.95
N SER A 608 -23.35 9.46 -60.16
CA SER A 608 -23.21 10.90 -60.41
C SER A 608 -24.55 11.62 -60.23
N GLU A 609 -25.67 11.03 -60.64
CA GLU A 609 -27.01 11.56 -60.39
C GLU A 609 -27.35 11.55 -58.89
N GLN A 610 -26.98 10.48 -58.17
CA GLN A 610 -27.17 10.38 -56.72
C GLN A 610 -26.36 11.45 -55.97
N ALA A 611 -25.09 11.65 -56.35
CA ALA A 611 -24.25 12.72 -55.81
C ALA A 611 -24.82 14.12 -56.08
N GLN A 612 -25.36 14.35 -57.29
CA GLN A 612 -25.99 15.61 -57.64
C GLN A 612 -27.29 15.84 -56.85
N LYS A 613 -28.11 14.81 -56.66
CA LYS A 613 -29.32 14.89 -55.80
C LYS A 613 -28.95 15.16 -54.35
N ALA A 614 -27.93 14.49 -53.83
CA ALA A 614 -27.44 14.72 -52.47
C ALA A 614 -26.87 16.14 -52.31
N ARG A 615 -26.18 16.67 -53.33
CA ARG A 615 -25.71 18.06 -53.35
C ARG A 615 -26.85 19.06 -53.29
N ILE A 616 -27.88 18.87 -54.12
CA ILE A 616 -29.06 19.75 -54.14
C ILE A 616 -29.77 19.70 -52.79
N ALA A 617 -29.93 18.52 -52.20
CA ALA A 617 -30.54 18.38 -50.88
C ALA A 617 -29.71 19.09 -49.79
N PHE A 618 -28.38 19.00 -49.84
CA PHE A 618 -27.50 19.74 -48.95
C PHE A 618 -27.64 21.26 -49.14
N ASP A 619 -27.54 21.76 -50.37
CA ASP A 619 -27.65 23.19 -50.67
C ASP A 619 -29.02 23.76 -50.27
N GLN A 620 -30.10 22.97 -50.37
CA GLN A 620 -31.45 23.35 -49.90
C GLN A 620 -31.52 23.51 -48.38
N VAL A 621 -31.00 22.53 -47.65
CA VAL A 621 -31.01 22.54 -46.18
C VAL A 621 -30.15 23.69 -45.64
N VAL A 622 -29.01 23.98 -46.29
CA VAL A 622 -28.17 25.14 -45.95
C VAL A 622 -28.83 26.47 -46.29
N ALA A 623 -29.60 26.56 -47.38
CA ALA A 623 -30.28 27.80 -47.78
C ALA A 623 -31.44 28.19 -46.84
N ASP A 624 -32.04 27.22 -46.15
CA ASP A 624 -33.12 27.44 -45.17
C ASP A 624 -32.59 27.87 -43.79
N LEU A 625 -31.27 27.92 -43.59
CA LEU A 625 -30.68 28.47 -42.37
C LEU A 625 -30.96 29.98 -42.28
N PRO A 626 -31.42 30.50 -41.13
CA PRO A 626 -31.47 31.93 -40.91
C PRO A 626 -30.05 32.50 -41.05
N LEU A 627 -29.89 33.55 -41.86
CA LEU A 627 -28.65 34.33 -41.92
C LEU A 627 -28.39 34.89 -40.52
N VAL A 628 -27.44 34.29 -39.80
CA VAL A 628 -26.95 34.77 -38.49
C VAL A 628 -25.91 35.86 -38.70
#